data_AF-A0AAN6QAR9-F1
#
_entry.id   AF-A0AAN6QAR9-F1
#
_cell.length_a   1.000
_cell.length_b   1.000
_cell.length_c   1.000
_cell.angle_alpha   90.00
_cell.angle_beta   90.00
_cell.angle_gamma   90.00
#
_symmetry.space_group_name_H-M   'P 1'
#
loop_
_entity.id
_entity.type
_entity.pdbx_description
1 polymer ?
#
loop_
_entity_poly.entity_id
_entity_poly.type
_entity_poly.pdbx_seq_one_letter_code
_entity_poly.pdbx_strand_id
1 'polypeptide(L)'
;MYTGQFVYAGKNAALTVGNVLPLASIPEGTVVSNVEEKPGDRGALGRTSGNYVTVVGHNPDEGKTRIKLPSGAKKVVSSDARGMIGIVAGGGRTDKPLLKASRAKHKFAVKRNRWPKTRGVAMNPVDHPHGGGNHQHIGKASTISRYAAQGQKAGLIAARRTGLLRGTQKTKE
;
A
#
# COMPACT_ATOMS: atom_id res chain seq x y z
N MET A 1 9.46 -10.58 17.09
CA MET A 1 8.80 -11.87 17.36
C MET A 1 9.83 -12.98 17.26
N TYR A 2 9.78 -13.95 18.15
CA TYR A 2 10.68 -15.11 18.17
C TYR A 2 9.89 -16.38 18.56
N THR A 3 10.46 -17.55 18.27
CA THR A 3 9.86 -18.84 18.62
C THR A 3 9.79 -19.03 20.13
N GLY A 4 8.61 -19.37 20.65
CA GLY A 4 8.38 -19.49 22.10
C GLY A 4 7.97 -18.20 22.80
N GLN A 5 7.86 -17.07 22.07
CA GLN A 5 7.32 -15.84 22.62
C GLN A 5 5.81 -15.96 22.90
N PHE A 6 5.38 -15.58 24.09
CA PHE A 6 3.96 -15.40 24.39
C PHE A 6 3.40 -14.14 23.71
N VAL A 7 2.26 -14.29 23.04
CA VAL A 7 1.53 -13.19 22.39
C VAL A 7 0.19 -13.03 23.08
N TYR A 8 -0.09 -11.81 23.54
CA TYR A 8 -1.34 -11.49 24.21
C TYR A 8 -2.21 -10.63 23.31
N ALA A 9 -3.50 -10.95 23.24
CA ALA A 9 -4.49 -10.25 22.44
C ALA A 9 -5.68 -9.85 23.30
N GLY A 10 -5.94 -8.55 23.44
CA GLY A 10 -7.06 -8.05 24.24
C GLY A 10 -6.84 -6.63 24.75
N LYS A 11 -7.89 -6.06 25.35
CA LYS A 11 -7.89 -4.69 25.90
C LYS A 11 -6.88 -4.51 27.04
N ASN A 12 -6.69 -5.55 27.86
CA ASN A 12 -5.79 -5.52 29.02
C ASN A 12 -4.40 -6.11 28.71
N ALA A 13 -4.07 -6.33 27.44
CA ALA A 13 -2.74 -6.84 27.07
C ALA A 13 -1.68 -5.75 27.32
N ALA A 14 -0.47 -6.17 27.68
CA ALA A 14 0.64 -5.25 27.86
C ALA A 14 1.08 -4.62 26.52
N LEU A 15 1.59 -3.38 26.58
CA LEU A 15 2.08 -2.65 25.41
C LEU A 15 3.46 -3.16 24.96
N THR A 16 3.53 -4.39 24.44
CA THR A 16 4.78 -5.02 23.99
C THR A 16 4.70 -5.45 22.53
N VAL A 17 5.85 -5.45 21.83
CA VAL A 17 5.94 -5.80 20.41
C VAL A 17 5.41 -7.21 20.15
N GLY A 18 4.46 -7.31 19.22
CA GLY A 18 3.76 -8.56 18.87
C GLY A 18 2.37 -8.70 19.51
N ASN A 19 2.06 -7.98 20.59
CA ASN A 19 0.73 -8.03 21.19
C ASN A 19 -0.29 -7.30 20.32
N VAL A 20 -1.57 -7.69 20.47
CA VAL A 20 -2.69 -7.13 19.72
C VAL A 20 -3.64 -6.42 20.68
N LEU A 21 -3.77 -5.10 20.52
CA LEU A 21 -4.63 -4.27 21.36
C LEU A 21 -5.63 -3.48 20.50
N PRO A 22 -6.78 -3.09 21.07
CA PRO A 22 -7.60 -2.03 20.51
C PRO A 22 -6.81 -0.72 20.42
N LEU A 23 -7.04 0.07 19.37
CA LEU A 23 -6.37 1.36 19.18
C LEU A 23 -6.62 2.33 20.35
N ALA A 24 -7.78 2.24 21.02
CA ALA A 24 -8.10 3.01 22.22
C ALA A 24 -7.07 2.86 23.35
N SER A 25 -6.45 1.68 23.46
CA SER A 25 -5.53 1.32 24.55
C SER A 25 -4.06 1.58 24.21
N ILE A 26 -3.79 2.08 23.00
CA ILE A 26 -2.43 2.28 22.48
C ILE A 26 -2.13 3.78 22.53
N PRO A 27 -1.01 4.23 23.15
CA PRO A 27 -0.68 5.65 23.22
C PRO A 27 -0.30 6.21 21.85
N GLU A 28 -0.47 7.52 21.71
CA GLU A 28 -0.09 8.28 20.53
C GLU A 28 1.40 8.13 20.20
N GLY A 29 1.75 8.17 18.92
CA GLY A 29 3.10 7.92 18.42
C GLY A 29 3.47 6.44 18.29
N THR A 30 2.69 5.53 18.89
CA THR A 30 2.98 4.10 18.79
C THR A 30 2.88 3.60 17.35
N VAL A 31 3.81 2.73 17.01
CA VAL A 31 3.90 2.07 15.71
C VAL A 31 3.16 0.73 15.78
N VAL A 32 2.15 0.58 14.92
CA VAL A 32 1.31 -0.63 14.85
C VAL A 32 1.26 -1.17 13.42
N SER A 33 0.94 -2.44 13.27
CA SER A 33 0.78 -3.12 11.99
C SER A 33 -0.45 -4.02 12.01
N ASN A 34 -0.86 -4.51 10.82
CA ASN A 34 -2.06 -5.32 10.65
C ASN A 34 -3.32 -4.70 11.30
N VAL A 35 -3.50 -3.39 11.13
CA VAL A 35 -4.57 -2.63 11.76
C VAL A 35 -5.90 -2.91 11.06
N GLU A 36 -6.96 -3.09 11.84
CA GLU A 36 -8.33 -3.21 11.34
C GLU A 36 -8.82 -1.87 10.77
N GLU A 37 -9.45 -1.89 9.60
CA GLU A 37 -10.15 -0.72 9.05
C GLU A 37 -11.52 -0.54 9.71
N LYS A 38 -12.21 -1.66 9.95
CA LYS A 38 -13.44 -1.73 10.74
C LYS A 38 -13.25 -2.76 11.86
N PRO A 39 -13.78 -2.51 13.07
CA PRO A 39 -13.70 -3.47 14.15
C PRO A 39 -14.18 -4.85 13.70
N GLY A 40 -13.35 -5.88 13.90
CA GLY A 40 -13.68 -7.26 13.55
C GLY A 40 -13.34 -7.70 12.12
N ASP A 41 -12.75 -6.83 11.28
CA ASP A 41 -12.30 -7.20 9.92
C ASP A 41 -11.02 -8.07 9.91
N ARG A 42 -10.43 -8.33 11.09
CA ARG A 42 -9.25 -9.18 11.31
C ARG A 42 -7.95 -8.67 10.68
N GLY A 43 -7.91 -7.40 10.29
CA GLY A 43 -6.70 -6.70 9.86
C GLY A 43 -6.68 -6.41 8.36
N ALA A 44 -6.52 -5.14 8.01
CA ALA A 44 -6.54 -4.66 6.63
C ALA A 44 -5.29 -3.82 6.28
N LEU A 45 -4.80 -3.01 7.22
CA LEU A 45 -3.85 -1.93 6.97
C LEU A 45 -2.44 -2.27 7.46
N GLY A 46 -1.41 -1.81 6.74
CA GLY A 46 -0.01 -1.97 7.17
C GLY A 46 0.48 -3.43 7.26
N ARG A 47 0.13 -4.27 6.28
CA ARG A 47 0.38 -5.73 6.31
C ARG A 47 1.64 -6.20 5.56
N THR A 48 2.18 -5.37 4.67
CA THR A 48 3.31 -5.76 3.82
C THR A 48 4.65 -5.56 4.53
N SER A 49 5.66 -6.30 4.11
CA SER A 49 7.02 -6.26 4.66
C SER A 49 7.55 -4.84 4.89
N GLY A 50 7.92 -4.50 6.13
CA GLY A 50 8.45 -3.19 6.51
C GLY A 50 7.42 -2.09 6.71
N ASN A 51 6.13 -2.33 6.44
CA ASN A 51 5.10 -1.31 6.64
C ASN A 51 4.62 -1.26 8.08
N TYR A 52 4.14 -0.07 8.45
CA TYR A 52 3.52 0.21 9.72
C TYR A 52 2.54 1.38 9.60
N VAL A 53 1.72 1.54 10.62
CA VAL A 53 0.76 2.62 10.81
C VAL A 53 1.14 3.32 12.11
N THR A 54 1.13 4.64 12.12
CA THR A 54 1.39 5.42 13.33
C THR A 54 0.08 5.90 13.91
N VAL A 55 -0.13 5.69 15.20
CA VAL A 55 -1.24 6.31 15.94
C VAL A 55 -0.91 7.80 16.09
N VAL A 56 -1.76 8.67 15.55
CA VAL A 56 -1.52 10.12 15.56
C VAL A 56 -2.22 10.79 16.73
N GLY A 57 -3.46 10.40 16.99
CA GLY A 57 -4.22 10.96 18.10
C GLY A 57 -5.56 10.29 18.30
N HIS A 58 -6.13 10.45 19.50
CA HIS A 58 -7.43 9.90 19.85
C HIS A 58 -8.48 10.99 19.98
N ASN A 59 -9.71 10.70 19.58
CA ASN A 59 -10.89 11.47 19.93
C ASN A 59 -11.79 10.58 20.81
N PRO A 60 -11.72 10.73 22.14
CA PRO A 60 -12.50 9.93 23.09
C PRO A 60 -14.01 10.12 22.93
N ASP A 61 -14.47 11.34 22.65
CA ASP A 61 -15.90 11.68 22.59
C ASP A 61 -16.61 10.96 21.43
N GLU A 62 -15.93 10.84 20.29
CA GLU A 62 -16.45 10.15 19.11
C GLU A 62 -16.07 8.65 19.06
N GLY A 63 -15.26 8.16 20.00
CA GLY A 63 -14.75 6.79 19.97
C GLY A 63 -13.90 6.50 18.72
N LYS A 64 -13.12 7.48 18.25
CA LYS A 64 -12.32 7.36 17.02
C LYS A 64 -10.84 7.63 17.26
N THR A 65 -10.00 6.97 16.48
CA THR A 65 -8.55 7.16 16.48
C THR A 65 -8.08 7.60 15.11
N ARG A 66 -7.25 8.64 15.07
CA ARG A 66 -6.59 9.12 13.85
C ARG A 66 -5.28 8.39 13.68
N ILE A 67 -5.10 7.76 12.53
CA ILE A 67 -3.91 6.99 12.17
C ILE A 67 -3.25 7.55 10.91
N LYS A 68 -1.94 7.40 10.80
CA LYS A 68 -1.16 7.72 9.59
C LYS A 68 -0.75 6.43 8.89
N LEU A 69 -1.21 6.26 7.65
CA LEU A 69 -0.95 5.10 6.82
C LEU A 69 0.47 5.16 6.20
N PRO A 70 1.04 4.03 5.74
CA PRO A 70 2.32 4.00 5.02
C PRO A 70 2.35 4.89 3.76
N SER A 71 1.19 5.17 3.16
CA SER A 71 1.06 6.08 2.02
C SER A 71 1.23 7.57 2.39
N GLY A 72 1.32 7.89 3.68
CA GLY A 72 1.32 9.24 4.22
C GLY A 72 -0.09 9.81 4.47
N ALA A 73 -1.14 9.15 4.01
CA ALA A 73 -2.52 9.57 4.25
C ALA A 73 -2.91 9.43 5.72
N LYS A 74 -3.58 10.45 6.27
CA LYS A 74 -4.25 10.37 7.57
C LYS A 74 -5.64 9.76 7.37
N LYS A 75 -6.01 8.81 8.22
CA LYS A 75 -7.32 8.16 8.20
C LYS A 75 -7.87 8.13 9.62
N VAL A 76 -9.17 8.32 9.76
CA VAL A 76 -9.87 8.15 11.04
C VAL A 76 -10.53 6.78 11.02
N VAL A 77 -10.30 6.00 12.07
CA VAL A 77 -10.86 4.65 12.27
C VAL A 77 -11.51 4.58 13.65
N SER A 78 -12.35 3.57 13.89
CA SER A 78 -12.91 3.32 15.23
C SER A 78 -11.79 3.00 16.22
N SER A 79 -11.90 3.50 17.45
CA SER A 79 -10.94 3.19 18.53
C SER A 79 -11.01 1.72 18.99
N ASP A 80 -12.11 1.03 18.69
CA ASP A 80 -12.27 -0.41 18.96
C ASP A 80 -11.56 -1.30 17.92
N ALA A 81 -11.14 -0.72 16.80
CA ALA A 81 -10.34 -1.42 15.81
C ALA A 81 -9.04 -1.90 16.45
N ARG A 82 -8.58 -3.10 16.09
CA ARG A 82 -7.37 -3.69 16.67
C ARG A 82 -6.14 -3.43 15.81
N GLY A 83 -4.98 -3.43 16.45
CA GLY A 83 -3.68 -3.38 15.78
C GLY A 83 -2.64 -4.20 16.55
N MET A 84 -1.69 -4.78 15.82
CA MET A 84 -0.53 -5.44 16.42
C MET A 84 0.58 -4.40 16.67
N ILE A 85 1.16 -4.38 17.87
CA ILE A 85 2.25 -3.46 18.18
C ILE A 85 3.52 -3.87 17.42
N GLY A 86 4.12 -2.91 16.74
CA GLY A 86 5.38 -3.06 16.01
C GLY A 86 5.23 -2.99 14.48
N ILE A 87 6.36 -3.18 13.81
CA ILE A 87 6.51 -3.12 12.36
C ILE A 87 6.47 -4.52 11.77
N VAL A 88 5.92 -4.68 10.57
CA VAL A 88 5.96 -5.96 9.84
C VAL A 88 7.40 -6.32 9.49
N ALA A 89 7.80 -7.55 9.83
CA ALA A 89 9.13 -8.06 9.53
C ALA A 89 9.48 -8.09 8.02
N GLY A 90 10.77 -8.20 7.71
CA GLY A 90 11.27 -8.23 6.33
C GLY A 90 11.40 -6.84 5.69
N GLY A 91 11.62 -5.80 6.50
CA GLY A 91 11.98 -4.45 6.03
C GLY A 91 13.24 -4.45 5.15
N GLY A 92 13.41 -3.40 4.33
CA GLY A 92 14.57 -3.25 3.43
C GLY A 92 14.61 -4.22 2.24
N ARG A 93 13.63 -5.11 2.08
CA ARG A 93 13.58 -6.08 0.96
C ARG A 93 13.66 -5.44 -0.42
N THR A 94 13.21 -4.19 -0.57
CA THR A 94 13.22 -3.44 -1.84
C THR A 94 14.53 -2.75 -2.15
N ASP A 95 15.43 -2.61 -1.17
CA ASP A 95 16.69 -1.89 -1.32
C ASP A 95 17.67 -2.72 -2.16
N LYS A 96 17.54 -4.04 -2.10
CA LYS A 96 18.29 -4.96 -2.96
C LYS A 96 17.75 -4.94 -4.40
N PRO A 97 18.55 -4.56 -5.41
CA PRO A 97 18.13 -4.63 -6.80
C PRO A 97 17.92 -6.08 -7.25
N LEU A 98 16.96 -6.30 -8.17
CA LEU A 98 16.70 -7.63 -8.71
C LEU A 98 17.85 -8.16 -9.56
N LEU A 99 18.58 -7.28 -10.27
CA LEU A 99 19.72 -7.55 -11.17
C LEU A 99 19.40 -8.41 -12.41
N LYS A 100 18.65 -9.51 -12.27
CA LYS A 100 18.40 -10.48 -13.36
C LYS A 100 16.91 -10.69 -13.61
N ALA A 101 16.54 -10.90 -14.88
CA ALA A 101 15.17 -11.23 -15.30
C ALA A 101 14.67 -12.55 -14.66
N SER A 102 15.52 -13.57 -14.53
CA SER A 102 15.18 -14.83 -13.86
C SER A 102 14.69 -14.62 -12.41
N ARG A 103 15.29 -13.70 -11.65
CA ARG A 103 14.81 -13.37 -10.29
C ARG A 103 13.42 -12.73 -10.31
N ALA A 104 13.11 -11.90 -11.33
CA ALA A 104 11.77 -11.38 -11.53
C ALA A 104 10.77 -12.50 -11.91
N LYS A 105 11.16 -13.44 -12.79
CA LYS A 105 10.36 -14.63 -13.15
C LYS A 105 9.96 -15.40 -11.89
N HIS A 106 10.92 -15.81 -11.06
CA HIS A 106 10.63 -16.55 -9.82
C HIS A 106 9.77 -15.74 -8.84
N LYS A 107 9.99 -14.42 -8.73
CA LYS A 107 9.17 -13.52 -7.89
C LYS A 107 7.69 -13.47 -8.33
N PHE A 108 7.41 -13.50 -9.63
CA PHE A 108 6.04 -13.43 -10.14
C PHE A 108 5.38 -14.82 -10.25
N ALA A 109 6.16 -15.88 -10.44
CA ALA A 109 5.69 -17.26 -10.43
C ALA A 109 4.95 -17.63 -9.14
N VAL A 110 5.45 -17.17 -7.98
CA VAL A 110 4.83 -17.40 -6.66
C VAL A 110 3.73 -16.39 -6.31
N LYS A 111 3.26 -15.58 -7.27
CA LYS A 111 2.26 -14.53 -7.03
C LYS A 111 1.08 -14.60 -7.98
N ARG A 112 1.32 -14.26 -9.25
CA ARG A 112 0.33 -14.30 -10.33
C ARG A 112 1.03 -14.11 -11.68
N ASN A 113 0.42 -14.61 -12.76
CA ASN A 113 0.95 -14.43 -14.11
C ASN A 113 0.77 -12.97 -14.59
N ARG A 114 1.78 -12.13 -14.37
CA ARG A 114 1.78 -10.69 -14.74
C ARG A 114 3.11 -10.19 -15.28
N TRP A 115 4.03 -11.11 -15.56
CA TRP A 115 5.38 -10.85 -16.04
C TRP A 115 5.78 -11.98 -17.00
N PRO A 116 6.42 -11.69 -18.14
CA PRO A 116 6.86 -10.36 -18.62
C PRO A 116 5.69 -9.45 -19.04
N LYS A 117 5.99 -8.17 -19.29
CA LYS A 117 4.99 -7.19 -19.76
C LYS A 117 5.43 -6.64 -21.11
N THR A 118 4.74 -7.01 -22.18
CA THR A 118 4.92 -6.40 -23.50
C THR A 118 4.41 -4.96 -23.47
N ARG A 119 5.18 -4.01 -24.01
CA ARG A 119 4.76 -2.61 -24.09
C ARG A 119 3.63 -2.50 -25.11
N GLY A 120 2.53 -1.81 -24.79
CA GLY A 120 1.41 -1.62 -25.71
C GLY A 120 1.79 -0.93 -27.03
N VAL A 121 2.79 -0.04 -27.00
CA VAL A 121 3.34 0.61 -28.21
C VAL A 121 4.12 -0.33 -29.15
N ALA A 122 4.44 -1.54 -28.68
CA ALA A 122 5.07 -2.58 -29.49
C ALA A 122 4.06 -3.60 -30.02
N MET A 123 2.76 -3.36 -29.82
CA MET A 123 1.67 -4.22 -30.29
C MET A 123 0.99 -3.61 -31.52
N ASN A 124 0.08 -4.37 -32.15
CA ASN A 124 -0.73 -3.87 -33.25
C ASN A 124 -1.90 -3.00 -32.73
N PRO A 125 -2.54 -2.17 -33.58
CA PRO A 125 -3.69 -1.35 -33.18
C PRO A 125 -4.87 -2.15 -32.60
N VAL A 126 -5.03 -3.40 -33.03
CA VAL A 126 -6.09 -4.30 -32.55
C VAL A 126 -5.89 -4.69 -31.08
N ASP A 127 -4.64 -4.77 -30.61
CA ASP A 127 -4.31 -5.30 -29.29
C ASP A 127 -4.28 -4.21 -28.21
N HIS A 128 -3.91 -2.98 -28.57
CA HIS A 128 -3.69 -1.92 -27.60
C HIS A 128 -3.97 -0.53 -28.17
N PRO A 129 -4.55 0.41 -27.39
CA PRO A 129 -4.75 1.80 -27.80
C PRO A 129 -3.50 2.59 -28.21
N HIS A 130 -2.31 2.04 -27.99
CA HIS A 130 -1.02 2.67 -28.31
C HIS A 130 -0.32 1.93 -29.46
N GLY A 131 -0.94 0.87 -29.99
CA GLY A 131 -0.33 -0.03 -30.96
C GLY A 131 -0.39 0.49 -32.38
N GLY A 132 0.51 -0.02 -33.22
CA GLY A 132 0.65 0.29 -34.65
C GLY A 132 1.44 1.55 -35.00
N GLY A 133 1.24 2.00 -36.23
CA GLY A 133 2.05 3.03 -36.87
C GLY A 133 3.38 2.50 -37.42
N ASN A 134 3.99 3.25 -38.34
CA ASN A 134 5.27 2.88 -38.95
C ASN A 134 6.47 3.10 -38.01
N HIS A 135 6.29 3.85 -36.93
CA HIS A 135 7.27 4.08 -35.87
C HIS A 135 6.62 3.85 -34.51
N GLN A 136 7.37 3.31 -33.53
CA GLN A 136 6.85 3.13 -32.17
C GLN A 136 6.67 4.48 -31.45
N HIS A 137 5.42 4.96 -31.41
CA HIS A 137 5.02 6.16 -30.68
C HIS A 137 3.56 6.02 -30.21
N ILE A 138 3.15 6.76 -29.19
CA ILE A 138 1.79 6.65 -28.62
C ILE A 138 0.73 7.31 -29.53
N GLY A 139 1.12 8.27 -30.36
CA GLY A 139 0.24 9.04 -31.24
C GLY A 139 -0.58 10.12 -30.51
N LYS A 140 -1.26 9.77 -29.42
CA LYS A 140 -2.08 10.69 -28.61
C LYS A 140 -1.54 10.86 -27.18
N ALA A 141 -2.11 11.79 -26.43
CA ALA A 141 -1.76 11.97 -25.02
C ALA A 141 -2.05 10.67 -24.22
N SER A 142 -1.07 10.24 -23.43
CA SER A 142 -1.20 9.03 -22.59
C SER A 142 -1.96 9.28 -21.28
N THR A 143 -2.41 10.52 -21.04
CA THR A 143 -3.24 10.90 -19.90
C THR A 143 -4.71 10.65 -20.21
N ILE A 144 -5.32 9.69 -19.53
CA ILE A 144 -6.70 9.26 -19.81
C ILE A 144 -7.64 9.69 -18.70
N SER A 145 -8.84 10.14 -19.07
CA SER A 145 -9.90 10.51 -18.13
C SER A 145 -10.28 9.36 -17.19
N ARG A 146 -10.67 9.68 -15.95
CA ARG A 146 -11.25 8.72 -15.00
C ARG A 146 -12.51 8.04 -15.58
N TYR A 147 -13.27 8.77 -16.41
CA TYR A 147 -14.55 8.34 -16.95
C TYR A 147 -14.47 7.69 -18.34
N ALA A 148 -13.27 7.50 -18.89
CA ALA A 148 -13.10 6.78 -20.15
C ALA A 148 -13.66 5.34 -20.05
N ALA A 149 -14.02 4.74 -21.18
CA ALA A 149 -14.53 3.37 -21.20
C ALA A 149 -13.46 2.34 -20.83
N GLN A 150 -13.89 1.13 -20.46
CA GLN A 150 -12.98 0.00 -20.33
C GLN A 150 -12.34 -0.31 -21.70
N GLY A 151 -11.04 -0.57 -21.73
CA GLY A 151 -10.26 -0.67 -22.96
C GLY A 151 -9.57 0.64 -23.36
N GLN A 152 -10.18 1.81 -23.11
CA GLN A 152 -9.52 3.11 -23.32
C GLN A 152 -8.57 3.49 -22.18
N LYS A 153 -8.79 2.96 -20.97
CA LYS A 153 -7.96 3.23 -19.78
C LYS A 153 -6.59 2.53 -19.85
N ALA A 154 -5.74 2.95 -20.78
CA ALA A 154 -4.36 2.55 -20.90
C ALA A 154 -3.43 3.77 -20.80
N GLY A 155 -2.39 3.69 -19.97
CA GLY A 155 -1.48 4.81 -19.69
C GLY A 155 -1.68 5.45 -18.32
N LEU A 156 -1.57 6.78 -18.25
CA LEU A 156 -1.64 7.59 -17.03
C LEU A 156 -3.09 7.97 -16.71
N ILE A 157 -3.80 7.05 -16.04
CA ILE A 157 -5.24 7.22 -15.75
C ILE A 157 -5.46 8.27 -14.66
N ALA A 158 -6.33 9.24 -14.93
CA ALA A 158 -6.71 10.32 -14.02
C ALA A 158 -5.50 11.07 -13.41
N ALA A 159 -4.42 11.16 -14.17
CA ALA A 159 -3.20 11.82 -13.73
C ALA A 159 -3.43 13.31 -13.51
N ARG A 160 -3.24 13.77 -12.26
CA ARG A 160 -3.35 15.19 -11.89
C ARG A 160 -2.13 16.01 -12.34
N ARG A 161 -1.00 15.33 -12.54
CA ARG A 161 0.26 15.87 -13.07
C ARG A 161 1.03 14.76 -13.79
N THR A 162 1.92 15.16 -14.68
CA THR A 162 2.86 14.26 -15.39
C THR A 162 4.30 14.77 -15.23
N GLY A 163 5.28 14.01 -15.74
CA GLY A 163 6.70 14.35 -15.68
C GLY A 163 7.40 13.99 -14.37
N LEU A 164 8.68 14.33 -14.27
CA LEU A 164 9.50 14.06 -13.10
C LEU A 164 9.00 14.87 -11.89
N LEU A 165 8.85 14.21 -10.74
CA LEU A 165 8.53 14.88 -9.48
C LEU A 165 9.75 15.69 -9.02
N ARG A 166 9.62 17.02 -8.98
CA ARG A 166 10.60 17.92 -8.36
C ARG A 166 10.07 18.39 -7.00
N GLY A 167 10.91 18.26 -5.96
CA GLY A 167 10.57 18.59 -4.58
C GLY A 167 9.80 17.49 -3.83
N THR A 168 9.47 17.77 -2.56
CA THR A 168 8.77 16.83 -1.66
C THR A 168 7.26 16.87 -1.90
N GLN A 169 6.61 15.70 -1.88
CA GLN A 169 5.14 15.64 -1.92
C GLN A 169 4.57 16.20 -0.61
N LYS A 170 3.79 17.29 -0.69
CA LYS A 170 2.96 17.74 0.42
C LYS A 170 1.67 16.92 0.42
N THR A 171 1.46 16.11 1.44
CA THR A 171 0.14 15.50 1.68
C THR A 171 -0.82 16.62 2.05
N LYS A 172 -2.02 16.68 1.43
CA LYS A 172 -3.08 17.57 1.93
C LYS A 172 -3.36 17.19 3.39
N GLU A 173 -3.42 18.19 4.27
CA GLU A 173 -3.53 18.01 5.71
C GLU A 173 -4.78 17.24 6.15
#